data_AF-A0A1H0HDY6-F1
#
_entry.id   AF-A0A1H0HDY6-F1
#
_cell.length_a   1.000
_cell.length_b   1.000
_cell.length_c   1.000
_cell.angle_alpha   90.00
_cell.angle_beta   90.00
_cell.angle_gamma   90.00
#
_symmetry.space_group_name_H-M   'P 1'
#
loop_
_entity.id
_entity.type
_entity.pdbx_description
1 polymer ?
#
loop_
_entity_poly.entity_id
_entity_poly.type
_entity_poly.pdbx_seq_one_letter_code
_entity_poly.pdbx_strand_id
1 'polypeptide(L)'
;MDGKTRYDRINELLGGNLRNMFVEGGHTKLVSKPYMDLSIEVIGPNVISLTHYYELNGDLVPDPDMEVIIHLEEETAEALSYQDTYVYRRVDDDGKVDERAKRELNYFLGVWLNNLKEQGFTYENRVL
;
A
#
# COMPACT_ATOMS: atom_id res chain seq x y z
N MET A 1 -14.83 -8.24 12.41
CA MET A 1 -13.45 -7.87 12.02
C MET A 1 -12.51 -8.61 12.95
N ASP A 2 -11.48 -9.23 12.39
CA ASP A 2 -10.49 -10.10 13.05
C ASP A 2 -9.50 -9.36 14.00
N GLY A 3 -9.77 -8.09 14.32
CA GLY A 3 -8.97 -7.26 15.24
C GLY A 3 -7.68 -6.69 14.66
N LYS A 4 -7.27 -7.10 13.45
CA LYS A 4 -5.99 -6.69 12.83
C LYS A 4 -6.00 -5.25 12.33
N THR A 5 -4.92 -4.54 12.63
CA THR A 5 -4.66 -3.19 12.12
C THR A 5 -4.26 -3.23 10.64
N ARG A 6 -4.16 -2.05 10.00
CA ARG A 6 -3.61 -1.96 8.63
C ARG A 6 -2.12 -2.30 8.59
N TYR A 7 -1.38 -1.97 9.65
CA TYR A 7 0.02 -2.37 9.80
C TYR A 7 0.14 -3.90 9.80
N ASP A 8 -0.66 -4.60 10.61
CA ASP A 8 -0.63 -6.06 10.68
C ASP A 8 -0.82 -6.68 9.30
N ARG A 9 -1.79 -6.16 8.54
CA ARG A 9 -2.09 -6.66 7.19
C ARG A 9 -0.95 -6.41 6.20
N ILE A 10 -0.36 -5.21 6.21
CA ILE A 10 0.80 -4.89 5.36
C ILE A 10 1.98 -5.79 5.76
N ASN A 11 2.24 -5.95 7.05
CA ASN A 11 3.33 -6.77 7.54
C ASN A 11 3.12 -8.26 7.19
N GLU A 12 1.88 -8.75 7.22
CA GLU A 12 1.51 -10.10 6.75
C GLU A 12 1.76 -10.29 5.25
N LEU A 13 1.39 -9.31 4.40
CA LEU A 13 1.71 -9.36 2.97
C LEU A 13 3.22 -9.49 2.74
N LEU A 14 4.02 -8.87 3.60
CA LEU A 14 5.47 -8.85 3.57
C LEU A 14 6.13 -9.97 4.39
N GLY A 15 5.37 -10.97 4.86
CA GLY A 15 5.92 -12.11 5.59
C GLY A 15 6.60 -11.73 6.90
N GLY A 16 6.17 -10.65 7.54
CA GLY A 16 6.76 -10.11 8.77
C GLY A 16 7.96 -9.18 8.56
N ASN A 17 8.28 -8.83 7.31
CA ASN A 17 9.52 -8.14 6.96
C ASN A 17 9.39 -6.60 6.86
N LEU A 18 8.25 -6.00 7.23
CA LEU A 18 7.99 -4.57 7.03
C LEU A 18 9.04 -3.67 7.70
N ARG A 19 9.44 -3.99 8.94
CA ARG A 19 10.45 -3.20 9.67
C ARG A 19 11.81 -3.20 8.96
N ASN A 20 12.27 -4.33 8.44
CA ASN A 20 13.57 -4.40 7.79
C ASN A 20 13.57 -3.69 6.43
N MET A 21 12.44 -3.65 5.72
CA MET A 21 12.34 -2.88 4.48
C MET A 21 12.73 -1.41 4.70
N PHE A 22 12.35 -0.80 5.82
CA PHE A 22 12.75 0.58 6.14
C PHE A 22 14.23 0.72 6.52
N VAL A 23 14.87 -0.34 7.03
CA VAL A 23 16.32 -0.34 7.33
C VAL A 23 17.14 -0.44 6.05
N GLU A 24 16.67 -1.24 5.09
CA GLU A 24 17.40 -1.57 3.86
C GLU A 24 17.09 -0.64 2.68
N GLY A 25 16.00 0.15 2.76
CA GLY A 25 15.47 0.89 1.61
C GLY A 25 14.86 -0.07 0.58
N GLY A 26 14.00 -0.98 1.05
CA GLY A 26 13.53 -2.13 0.29
C GLY A 26 12.41 -1.83 -0.71
N HIS A 27 12.41 -2.60 -1.79
CA HIS A 27 11.28 -2.77 -2.69
C HIS A 27 10.99 -4.26 -2.86
N THR A 28 9.74 -4.62 -3.14
CA THR A 28 9.34 -5.98 -3.48
C THR A 28 8.15 -5.94 -4.42
N LYS A 29 7.99 -6.99 -5.21
CA LYS A 29 6.83 -7.18 -6.08
C LYS A 29 6.21 -8.52 -5.78
N LEU A 30 4.93 -8.52 -5.39
CA LEU A 30 4.15 -9.72 -5.10
C LEU A 30 3.29 -10.07 -6.31
N VAL A 31 3.25 -11.35 -6.67
CA VAL A 31 2.53 -11.84 -7.84
C VAL A 31 1.42 -12.78 -7.40
N SER A 32 0.22 -12.63 -7.98
CA SER A 32 -0.85 -13.61 -7.81
C SER A 32 -1.73 -13.65 -9.06
N LYS A 33 -1.56 -14.67 -9.91
CA LYS A 33 -2.36 -14.79 -11.14
C LYS A 33 -3.82 -15.13 -10.82
N PRO A 34 -4.81 -14.54 -11.52
CA PRO A 34 -4.69 -13.72 -12.73
C PRO A 34 -4.60 -12.20 -12.47
N TYR A 35 -4.38 -11.77 -11.23
CA TYR A 35 -4.32 -10.36 -10.85
C TYR A 35 -3.02 -9.70 -11.31
N MET A 36 -3.05 -8.36 -11.41
CA MET A 36 -1.86 -7.55 -11.67
C MET A 36 -0.87 -7.66 -10.52
N ASP A 37 0.42 -7.57 -10.81
CA ASP A 37 1.44 -7.60 -9.77
C ASP A 37 1.27 -6.42 -8.81
N LEU A 38 1.52 -6.66 -7.51
CA LEU A 38 1.53 -5.63 -6.48
C LEU A 38 2.97 -5.22 -6.20
N SER A 39 3.31 -3.97 -6.50
CA SER A 39 4.60 -3.38 -6.13
C SER A 39 4.50 -2.70 -4.77
N ILE A 40 5.51 -2.89 -3.93
CA ILE A 40 5.62 -2.29 -2.60
C ILE A 40 7.02 -1.71 -2.46
N GLU A 41 7.14 -0.42 -2.20
CA GLU A 41 8.43 0.28 -2.16
C GLU A 41 8.50 1.26 -0.99
N VAL A 42 9.65 1.33 -0.31
CA VAL A 42 9.93 2.39 0.64
C VAL A 42 10.31 3.67 -0.11
N ILE A 43 9.43 4.67 -0.06
CA ILE A 43 9.58 5.93 -0.81
C ILE A 43 9.97 7.12 0.09
N GLY A 44 10.07 6.89 1.40
CA GLY A 44 10.48 7.91 2.35
C GLY A 44 10.55 7.39 3.78
N PRO A 45 10.90 8.25 4.76
CA PRO A 45 10.94 7.87 6.17
C PRO A 45 9.58 7.34 6.62
N ASN A 46 9.53 6.05 6.92
CA ASN A 46 8.32 5.34 7.30
C ASN A 46 7.17 5.38 6.26
N VAL A 47 7.42 5.79 5.02
CA VAL A 47 6.41 5.82 3.95
C VAL A 47 6.68 4.72 2.96
N ILE A 48 5.64 3.94 2.66
CA ILE A 48 5.63 3.00 1.53
C ILE A 48 4.65 3.46 0.45
N SER A 49 4.95 3.10 -0.79
CA SER A 49 3.98 3.03 -1.88
C SER A 49 3.48 1.59 -2.03
N LEU A 50 2.18 1.43 -2.28
CA LEU A 50 1.50 0.19 -2.61
C LEU A 50 0.79 0.37 -3.96
N THR A 51 1.23 -0.33 -4.99
CA THR A 51 0.81 -0.02 -6.37
C THR A 51 0.52 -1.25 -7.19
N HIS A 52 -0.65 -1.28 -7.80
CA HIS A 52 -0.90 -2.01 -9.04
C HIS A 52 -0.73 -1.06 -10.22
N TYR A 53 -0.18 -1.58 -11.31
CA TYR A 53 -0.13 -0.87 -12.57
C TYR A 53 -0.54 -1.79 -13.72
N TYR A 54 -1.09 -1.19 -14.76
CA TYR A 54 -1.25 -1.82 -16.07
C TYR A 54 -0.50 -1.02 -17.13
N GLU A 55 -0.26 -1.63 -18.29
CA GLU A 55 0.37 -0.96 -19.43
C GLU A 55 -0.71 -0.46 -20.39
N LEU A 56 -0.64 0.82 -20.78
CA LEU A 56 -1.48 1.43 -21.79
C LEU A 56 -0.60 2.18 -22.79
N ASN A 57 -0.59 1.70 -24.04
CA ASN A 57 0.24 2.28 -25.11
C ASN A 57 1.75 2.37 -24.77
N GLY A 58 2.25 1.47 -23.94
CA GLY A 58 3.65 1.47 -23.49
C GLY A 58 3.90 2.26 -22.20
N ASP A 59 2.91 2.99 -21.69
CA ASP A 59 3.01 3.73 -20.42
C ASP A 59 2.44 2.90 -19.26
N LEU A 60 3.08 2.95 -18.10
CA LEU A 60 2.55 2.36 -16.87
C LEU A 60 1.51 3.30 -16.27
N VAL A 61 0.33 2.76 -15.98
CA VAL A 61 -0.81 3.50 -15.42
C VAL A 61 -1.22 2.88 -14.09
N PRO A 62 -1.33 3.66 -12.99
CA PRO A 62 -1.71 3.13 -11.68
C PRO A 62 -3.18 2.71 -11.61
N ASP A 63 -3.46 1.56 -10.97
CA ASP A 63 -4.81 1.03 -10.73
C ASP A 63 -4.89 0.01 -9.56
N PRO A 64 -4.85 0.45 -8.28
CA PRO A 64 -4.52 1.78 -7.79
C PRO A 64 -3.06 1.91 -7.29
N ASP A 65 -2.65 3.14 -6.99
CA ASP A 65 -1.44 3.51 -6.22
C ASP A 65 -1.85 4.20 -4.90
N MET A 66 -1.23 3.81 -3.78
CA MET A 66 -1.40 4.46 -2.50
C MET A 66 -0.07 4.70 -1.78
N GLU A 67 0.15 5.93 -1.30
CA GLU A 67 1.18 6.20 -0.29
C GLU A 67 0.61 5.97 1.11
N VAL A 68 1.38 5.29 1.97
CA VAL A 68 0.99 4.91 3.32
C VAL A 68 2.10 5.23 4.30
N ILE A 69 1.79 6.01 5.34
CA ILE A 69 2.69 6.22 6.49
C ILE A 69 2.54 5.08 7.48
N ILE A 70 3.68 4.57 7.95
CA ILE A 70 3.78 3.47 8.90
C ILE A 70 4.25 4.01 10.26
N HIS A 71 3.41 3.90 11.28
CA HIS A 71 3.78 4.24 12.65
C HIS A 71 4.32 2.99 13.33
N LEU A 72 5.64 2.79 13.26
CA LEU A 72 6.30 1.55 13.67
C LEU A 72 6.17 1.25 15.16
N GLU A 73 6.15 2.26 16.03
CA GLU A 73 6.05 2.04 17.48
C GLU A 73 4.63 1.68 17.90
N GLU A 74 3.63 2.30 17.25
CA GLU A 74 2.21 2.10 17.51
C GLU A 74 1.64 0.90 16.76
N GLU A 75 2.40 0.32 15.82
CA GLU A 75 1.96 -0.74 14.91
C GLU A 75 0.64 -0.37 14.21
N THR A 76 0.60 0.86 13.68
CA THR A 76 -0.51 1.36 12.88
C THR A 76 -0.02 1.88 11.54
N ALA A 77 -0.94 2.01 10.59
CA ALA A 77 -0.66 2.55 9.28
C ALA A 77 -1.81 3.46 8.83
N GLU A 78 -1.48 4.54 8.14
CA GLU A 78 -2.46 5.50 7.64
C GLU A 78 -2.20 5.84 6.16
N ALA A 79 -3.26 5.91 5.36
CA ALA A 79 -3.15 6.39 3.99
C ALA A 79 -2.75 7.87 3.97
N LEU A 80 -1.82 8.22 3.09
CA LEU A 80 -1.44 9.60 2.77
C LEU A 80 -2.06 10.06 1.46
N SER A 81 -2.11 9.18 0.46
CA SER A 81 -2.67 9.49 -0.84
C SER A 81 -3.32 8.26 -1.50
N TYR A 82 -4.03 8.54 -2.58
CA TYR A 82 -4.56 7.56 -3.51
C TYR A 82 -4.48 8.15 -4.92
N GLN A 83 -4.11 7.32 -5.88
CA GLN A 83 -4.14 7.63 -7.29
C GLN A 83 -4.64 6.45 -8.12
N ASP A 84 -5.47 6.74 -9.11
CA ASP A 84 -5.73 5.87 -10.25
C ASP A 84 -5.69 6.69 -11.56
N THR A 85 -6.19 6.12 -12.66
CA THR A 85 -6.23 6.77 -13.97
C THR A 85 -7.07 8.06 -14.01
N TYR A 86 -8.06 8.20 -13.12
CA TYR A 86 -9.07 9.25 -13.16
C TYR A 86 -8.99 10.22 -11.98
N VAL A 87 -8.48 9.76 -10.84
CA VAL A 87 -8.54 10.48 -9.58
C VAL A 87 -7.19 10.47 -8.89
N TYR A 88 -6.81 11.65 -8.39
CA TYR A 88 -5.75 11.81 -7.40
C TYR A 88 -6.33 12.48 -6.16
N ARG A 89 -5.99 11.96 -4.98
CA ARG A 89 -6.41 12.53 -3.70
C ARG A 89 -5.34 12.34 -2.63
N ARG A 90 -5.16 13.35 -1.78
CA ARG A 90 -4.21 13.35 -0.66
C ARG A 90 -4.92 13.72 0.65
N VAL A 91 -4.37 13.24 1.77
CA VAL A 91 -4.87 13.55 3.12
C VAL A 91 -4.42 14.94 3.56
N ASP A 92 -3.18 15.31 3.27
CA ASP A 92 -2.68 16.66 3.46
C ASP A 92 -2.81 17.48 2.17
N ASP A 93 -3.33 18.70 2.29
CA ASP A 93 -3.32 19.72 1.25
C ASP A 93 -2.91 21.05 1.87
N ASP A 94 -1.80 21.62 1.41
CA ASP A 94 -1.22 22.88 1.88
C ASP A 94 -1.10 22.99 3.42
N GLY A 95 -0.63 21.91 4.06
CA GLY A 95 -0.42 21.84 5.51
C GLY A 95 -1.70 21.67 6.34
N LYS A 96 -2.85 21.43 5.72
CA LYS A 96 -4.12 21.09 6.40
C LYS A 96 -4.50 19.65 6.14
N VAL A 97 -4.98 18.98 7.17
CA VAL A 97 -5.52 17.62 7.07
C VAL A 97 -6.97 17.69 6.58
N ASP A 98 -7.25 17.10 5.42
CA ASP A 98 -8.62 16.78 5.00
C ASP A 98 -9.08 15.52 5.75
N GLU A 99 -9.80 15.73 6.84
CA GLU A 99 -10.37 14.67 7.68
C GLU A 99 -11.31 13.72 6.91
N ARG A 100 -11.98 14.22 5.87
CA ARG A 100 -12.83 13.36 5.03
C ARG A 100 -11.97 12.46 4.15
N ALA A 101 -10.95 13.01 3.49
CA ALA A 101 -9.98 12.21 2.73
C ALA A 101 -9.31 11.18 3.63
N LYS A 102 -8.84 11.59 4.81
CA LYS A 102 -8.23 10.69 5.79
C LYS A 102 -9.12 9.49 6.10
N ARG A 103 -10.39 9.71 6.43
CA ARG A 103 -11.33 8.61 6.73
C ARG A 103 -11.60 7.70 5.53
N GLU A 104 -11.90 8.30 4.38
CA GLU A 104 -12.29 7.54 3.18
C GLU A 104 -11.10 6.72 2.63
N LEU A 105 -9.90 7.30 2.58
CA LEU A 105 -8.70 6.60 2.09
C LEU A 105 -8.25 5.50 3.06
N ASN A 106 -8.31 5.73 4.38
CA ASN A 106 -8.00 4.67 5.36
C ASN A 106 -9.02 3.52 5.33
N TYR A 107 -10.30 3.83 5.06
CA TYR A 107 -11.32 2.80 4.86
C TYR A 107 -11.00 1.96 3.61
N PHE A 108 -10.73 2.62 2.49
CA PHE A 108 -10.36 1.96 1.25
C PHE A 108 -9.12 1.09 1.42
N LEU A 109 -8.03 1.62 1.99
CA LEU A 109 -6.80 0.87 2.26
C LEU A 109 -7.08 -0.39 3.08
N GLY A 110 -7.92 -0.29 4.12
CA GLY A 110 -8.30 -1.44 4.94
C GLY A 110 -9.04 -2.53 4.15
N VAL A 111 -9.99 -2.14 3.29
CA VAL A 111 -10.71 -3.07 2.41
C VAL A 111 -9.77 -3.68 1.37
N TRP A 112 -8.92 -2.86 0.74
CA TRP A 112 -8.02 -3.31 -0.31
C TRP A 112 -6.97 -4.30 0.22
N LEU A 113 -6.38 -4.05 1.40
CA LEU A 113 -5.46 -5.01 2.04
C LEU A 113 -6.12 -6.37 2.33
N ASN A 114 -7.41 -6.40 2.67
CA ASN A 114 -8.13 -7.66 2.81
C ASN A 114 -8.27 -8.37 1.47
N ASN A 115 -8.67 -7.63 0.43
CA ASN A 115 -8.80 -8.18 -0.91
C ASN A 115 -7.47 -8.74 -1.41
N LEU A 116 -6.34 -8.02 -1.23
CA LEU A 116 -5.01 -8.49 -1.64
C LEU A 116 -4.67 -9.84 -0.98
N LYS A 117 -4.96 -9.97 0.30
CA LYS A 117 -4.77 -11.24 1.01
C LYS A 117 -5.67 -12.35 0.47
N GLU A 118 -6.95 -12.08 0.25
CA GLU A 118 -7.92 -13.04 -0.33
C GLU A 118 -7.55 -13.44 -1.76
N GLN A 119 -6.93 -12.53 -2.51
CA GLN A 119 -6.41 -12.73 -3.86
C GLN A 119 -5.09 -13.51 -3.89
N GLY A 120 -4.49 -13.81 -2.73
CA GLY A 120 -3.29 -14.67 -2.63
C GLY A 120 -1.96 -13.92 -2.76
N PHE A 121 -1.93 -12.60 -2.61
CA PHE A 121 -0.67 -11.86 -2.52
C PHE A 121 0.01 -12.17 -1.18
N THR A 122 1.21 -12.75 -1.25
CA THR A 122 2.04 -13.09 -0.10
C THR A 122 3.51 -12.91 -0.45
N TYR A 123 4.35 -12.70 0.56
CA TYR A 123 5.79 -12.56 0.41
C TYR A 123 6.51 -13.77 -0.21
N GLU A 124 5.90 -14.95 -0.09
CA GLU A 124 6.38 -16.19 -0.70
C GLU A 124 6.23 -16.15 -2.22
N ASN A 125 5.23 -15.44 -2.73
CA ASN A 125 4.93 -15.27 -4.14
C ASN A 125 5.58 -14.01 -4.74
N ARG A 126 6.73 -13.58 -4.19
CA ARG A 126 7.44 -12.40 -4.71
C ARG A 126 8.33 -12.73 -5.91
N VAL A 127 8.57 -11.72 -6.74
CA VAL A 127 9.62 -11.75 -7.77
C VAL A 127 10.77 -10.82 -7.37
N LEU A 128 11.99 -11.28 -7.62
CA LEU A 128 13.25 -10.54 -7.37
C LEU A 128 13.63 -9.70 -8.58
#